data_AF-A0ABD3NPA2-F1
#
_entry.id   AF-A0ABD3NPA2-F1
#
_cell.length_a   1.000
_cell.length_b   1.000
_cell.length_c   1.000
_cell.angle_alpha   90.00
_cell.angle_beta   90.00
_cell.angle_gamma   90.00
#
_symmetry.space_group_name_H-M   'P 1'
#
loop_
_entity.id
_entity.type
_entity.pdbx_description
1 polymer ?
#
loop_
_entity_poly.entity_id
_entity_poly.type
_entity_poly.pdbx_seq_one_letter_code
_entity_poly.pdbx_strand_id
1 'polypeptide(L)'
;MTANINIMSSINFNSQATLDRTGIHRKVHDWILYVNVLVVDDNDDNADLIKKVEFNLGRTFDPPKFVSYCPIKAPGSGSPTNRWWRFQTRQQTYGPVGAKIAIIGRGGTVLRRDFQVALSPGGTRNPNKPLAPIPMADTKFGRELELSSDILHRDVASLIEAKASVVVRDMTGDALAAADSHTDVWCLVTDSLLQCSTSSPNCNTFELVSPILQVGAGLGEVDRVMRTLGKITPIKINKSMGFHVHVNVQSLSLDELKNVCQNFVKYEEAMDKLMPESRCERKFCKSNRSALGGPETPKQSNSRYDRKLHLEG
;
A
#
# COMPACT_ATOMS: atom_id res chain seq x y z
N MET A 1 39.29 -25.36 -33.21
CA MET A 1 40.07 -25.23 -31.97
C MET A 1 39.19 -24.56 -30.92
N THR A 2 38.67 -25.34 -29.99
CA THR A 2 37.84 -24.87 -28.89
C THR A 2 38.79 -24.33 -27.82
N ALA A 3 38.98 -23.02 -27.78
CA ALA A 3 39.75 -22.39 -26.72
C ALA A 3 38.92 -22.43 -25.43
N ASN A 4 39.21 -23.40 -24.56
CA ASN A 4 38.79 -23.39 -23.17
C ASN A 4 39.49 -22.21 -22.49
N ILE A 5 38.83 -21.05 -22.48
CA ILE A 5 39.29 -19.90 -21.71
C ILE A 5 38.93 -20.19 -20.25
N ASN A 6 39.86 -20.81 -19.54
CA ASN A 6 39.84 -20.91 -18.08
C ASN A 6 40.11 -19.50 -17.53
N ILE A 7 39.07 -18.68 -17.40
CA ILE A 7 39.14 -17.41 -16.68
C ILE A 7 39.18 -17.75 -15.18
N MET A 8 40.31 -18.24 -14.71
CA MET A 8 40.65 -18.36 -13.28
C MET A 8 41.28 -17.06 -12.75
N SER A 9 40.90 -15.91 -13.31
CA SER A 9 41.08 -14.62 -12.65
C SER A 9 39.84 -14.37 -11.80
N SER A 10 40.00 -14.12 -10.51
CA SER A 10 38.93 -13.94 -9.53
C SER A 10 37.95 -12.81 -9.94
N ILE A 11 36.89 -13.13 -10.68
CA ILE A 11 35.83 -12.17 -11.02
C ILE A 11 34.97 -11.98 -9.78
N ASN A 12 35.08 -10.78 -9.19
CA ASN A 12 34.25 -10.40 -8.05
C ASN A 12 33.08 -9.54 -8.52
N PHE A 13 31.86 -9.99 -8.20
CA PHE A 13 30.63 -9.23 -8.34
C PHE A 13 30.29 -8.61 -6.99
N ASN A 14 30.04 -7.30 -6.95
CA ASN A 14 29.65 -6.65 -5.72
C ASN A 14 28.78 -5.42 -6.03
N SER A 15 28.03 -4.97 -5.04
CA SER A 15 27.21 -3.76 -5.09
C SER A 15 27.42 -2.92 -3.84
N GLN A 16 27.65 -1.63 -4.02
CA GLN A 16 27.66 -0.66 -2.90
C GLN A 16 26.37 0.14 -2.97
N ALA A 17 25.48 0.03 -1.99
CA ALA A 17 24.23 0.77 -1.92
C ALA A 17 24.23 1.74 -0.73
N THR A 18 23.87 3.01 -0.97
CA THR A 18 23.80 4.07 0.04
C THR A 18 22.53 4.91 -0.16
N LEU A 19 22.05 5.55 0.90
CA LEU A 19 20.83 6.36 0.87
C LEU A 19 21.08 7.70 0.17
N ASP A 20 20.18 8.08 -0.75
CA ASP A 20 20.17 9.45 -1.28
C ASP A 20 19.68 10.46 -0.21
N ARG A 21 20.46 11.53 0.01
CA ARG A 21 20.24 12.54 1.06
C ARG A 21 19.21 13.60 0.68
N THR A 22 18.72 13.60 -0.56
CA THR A 22 17.89 14.70 -1.11
C THR A 22 16.50 14.80 -0.49
N GLY A 23 15.96 13.76 0.14
CA GLY A 23 14.69 13.81 0.88
C GLY A 23 13.42 14.01 0.03
N ILE A 24 13.57 14.29 -1.26
CA ILE A 24 12.49 14.62 -2.21
C ILE A 24 11.79 13.35 -2.73
N HIS A 25 12.43 12.18 -2.66
CA HIS A 25 11.88 10.90 -3.13
C HIS A 25 11.78 9.85 -2.00
N ARG A 26 10.76 8.96 -2.07
CA ARG A 26 10.48 7.92 -1.06
C ARG A 26 11.62 6.88 -0.98
N LYS A 27 12.73 7.18 -0.30
CA LYS A 27 13.87 6.27 -0.02
C LYS A 27 14.44 5.57 -1.26
N VAL A 28 15.29 6.29 -1.99
CA VAL A 28 16.07 5.77 -3.11
C VAL A 28 17.40 5.21 -2.57
N HIS A 29 17.72 3.97 -2.94
CA HIS A 29 19.05 3.39 -2.80
C HIS A 29 19.86 3.74 -4.04
N ASP A 30 20.92 4.49 -3.84
CA ASP A 30 21.94 4.75 -4.85
C ASP A 30 22.98 3.65 -4.77
N TRP A 31 23.14 2.90 -5.84
CA TRP A 31 24.07 1.79 -5.88
C TRP A 31 24.93 1.73 -7.12
N ILE A 32 26.12 1.14 -6.96
CA ILE A 32 27.05 0.83 -8.05
C ILE A 32 27.15 -0.68 -8.15
N LEU A 33 26.80 -1.25 -9.31
CA LEU A 33 27.06 -2.64 -9.65
C LEU A 33 28.29 -2.69 -10.56
N TYR A 34 29.21 -3.59 -10.24
CA TYR A 34 30.44 -3.68 -11.00
C TYR A 34 30.97 -5.10 -11.18
N VAL A 35 31.78 -5.26 -12.23
CA VAL A 35 32.59 -6.44 -12.52
C VAL A 35 34.05 -6.01 -12.45
N ASN A 36 34.79 -6.60 -11.50
CA ASN A 36 36.23 -6.42 -11.40
C ASN A 36 36.96 -7.55 -12.12
N VAL A 37 37.98 -7.17 -12.87
CA VAL A 37 38.91 -8.06 -13.53
C VAL A 37 40.25 -7.87 -12.86
N LEU A 38 40.82 -8.96 -12.35
CA LEU A 38 42.09 -8.94 -11.64
C LEU A 38 43.20 -8.51 -12.61
N VAL A 39 44.03 -7.57 -12.15
CA VAL A 39 45.29 -7.21 -12.82
C VAL A 39 46.38 -8.01 -12.13
N VAL A 40 47.09 -8.86 -12.89
CA VAL A 40 48.13 -9.72 -12.30
C VAL A 40 49.46 -8.95 -12.17
N ASP A 41 49.74 -8.03 -13.10
CA ASP A 41 50.93 -7.16 -13.08
C ASP A 41 50.60 -5.71 -13.46
N ASP A 42 51.37 -4.73 -12.99
CA ASP A 42 51.10 -3.30 -13.25
C ASP A 42 51.18 -2.88 -14.74
N ASN A 43 51.80 -3.72 -15.57
CA ASN A 43 51.89 -3.60 -17.02
C ASN A 43 50.87 -4.47 -17.76
N ASP A 44 49.93 -5.09 -17.04
CA ASP A 44 48.98 -6.05 -17.57
C ASP A 44 47.73 -5.34 -18.12
N ASP A 45 47.67 -5.25 -19.46
CA ASP A 45 46.54 -4.74 -20.24
C ASP A 45 45.39 -5.75 -20.36
N ASN A 46 45.23 -6.66 -19.39
CA ASN A 46 44.16 -7.67 -19.38
C ASN A 46 42.72 -7.10 -19.52
N ALA A 47 42.50 -5.79 -19.29
CA ALA A 47 41.27 -5.11 -19.66
C ALA A 47 40.92 -5.25 -21.15
N ASP A 48 41.93 -5.27 -22.03
CA ASP A 48 41.72 -5.35 -23.47
C ASP A 48 41.14 -6.68 -23.92
N LEU A 49 41.17 -7.72 -23.10
CA LEU A 49 40.50 -8.99 -23.39
C LEU A 49 38.97 -8.84 -23.42
N ILE A 50 38.42 -7.88 -22.67
CA ILE A 50 36.98 -7.63 -22.57
C ILE A 50 36.61 -6.46 -23.47
N LYS A 51 35.75 -6.75 -24.46
CA LYS A 51 35.20 -5.75 -25.38
C LYS A 51 34.19 -4.84 -24.67
N LYS A 52 33.31 -5.44 -23.84
CA LYS A 52 32.28 -4.73 -23.08
C LYS A 52 31.65 -5.63 -22.02
N VAL A 53 31.01 -5.00 -21.04
CA VAL A 53 30.10 -5.66 -20.09
C VAL A 53 28.71 -5.06 -20.24
N GLU A 54 27.71 -5.91 -20.39
CA GLU A 54 26.29 -5.52 -20.43
C GLU A 54 25.61 -5.85 -19.10
N PHE A 55 24.91 -4.88 -18.52
CA PHE A 55 24.10 -4.99 -17.32
C PHE A 55 22.62 -4.86 -17.72
N ASN A 56 21.90 -5.97 -17.78
CA ASN A 56 20.46 -5.97 -18.04
C ASN A 56 19.70 -6.00 -16.72
N LEU A 57 18.99 -4.91 -16.41
CA LEU A 57 18.34 -4.66 -15.12
C LEU A 57 16.82 -4.88 -15.16
N GLY A 58 16.29 -5.30 -16.31
CA GLY A 58 14.87 -5.54 -16.50
C GLY A 58 14.06 -4.29 -16.87
N ARG A 59 12.77 -4.49 -17.13
CA ARG A 59 11.86 -3.50 -17.73
C ARG A 59 11.51 -2.31 -16.83
N THR A 60 11.85 -2.39 -15.55
CA THR A 60 11.65 -1.29 -14.59
C THR A 60 12.68 -0.17 -14.74
N PHE A 61 13.72 -0.39 -15.55
CA PHE A 61 14.71 0.63 -15.90
C PHE A 61 14.51 1.07 -17.34
N ASP A 62 14.73 2.36 -17.59
CA ASP A 62 14.79 2.94 -18.92
C ASP A 62 16.12 3.70 -19.09
N PRO A 63 17.05 3.22 -19.92
CA PRO A 63 16.97 1.98 -20.69
C PRO A 63 17.08 0.72 -19.79
N PRO A 64 16.51 -0.43 -20.20
CA PRO A 64 16.57 -1.67 -19.40
C PRO A 64 17.95 -2.33 -19.42
N LYS A 65 18.85 -1.87 -20.29
CA LYS A 65 20.20 -2.42 -20.48
C LYS A 65 21.22 -1.29 -20.52
N PHE A 66 22.25 -1.44 -19.70
CA PHE A 66 23.42 -0.55 -19.65
C PHE A 66 24.65 -1.28 -20.15
N VAL A 67 25.52 -0.59 -20.89
CA VAL A 67 26.72 -1.19 -21.48
C VAL A 67 27.95 -0.39 -21.06
N SER A 68 28.90 -1.05 -20.42
CA SER A 68 30.20 -0.48 -20.04
C SER A 68 31.25 -0.96 -21.04
N TYR A 69 31.80 -0.04 -21.83
CA TYR A 69 32.86 -0.34 -22.81
C TYR A 69 34.27 -0.09 -22.24
N CYS A 70 34.41 0.91 -21.37
CA CYS A 70 35.70 1.36 -20.85
C CYS A 70 35.79 1.04 -19.36
N PRO A 71 36.70 0.15 -18.93
CA PRO A 71 36.91 -0.08 -17.52
C PRO A 71 37.66 1.08 -16.87
N ILE A 72 37.44 1.29 -15.57
CA ILE A 72 38.20 2.22 -14.73
C ILE A 72 39.17 1.46 -13.84
N LYS A 73 40.33 2.04 -13.53
CA LYS A 73 41.24 1.47 -12.52
C LYS A 73 40.62 1.67 -11.13
N ALA A 74 40.47 0.59 -10.37
CA ALA A 74 39.95 0.62 -9.01
C ALA A 74 40.95 0.00 -8.02
N PRO A 75 41.06 0.54 -6.79
CA PRO A 75 41.91 -0.03 -5.75
C PRO A 75 41.34 -1.38 -5.28
N GLY A 76 42.21 -2.37 -5.10
CA GLY A 76 41.85 -3.67 -4.58
C GLY A 76 41.64 -3.66 -3.06
N SER A 77 40.71 -4.47 -2.58
CA SER A 77 40.49 -4.64 -1.14
C SER A 77 41.67 -5.41 -0.53
N GLY A 78 42.43 -4.78 0.37
CA GLY A 78 43.41 -5.47 1.23
C GLY A 78 44.89 -5.35 0.85
N SER A 79 45.25 -4.66 -0.25
CA SER A 79 46.65 -4.29 -0.53
C SER A 79 46.72 -3.06 -1.45
N PRO A 80 47.60 -2.07 -1.19
CA PRO A 80 47.84 -0.94 -2.07
C PRO A 80 48.31 -1.32 -3.48
N THR A 81 48.87 -2.53 -3.64
CA THR A 81 49.44 -3.03 -4.90
C THR A 81 48.42 -3.77 -5.76
N ASN A 82 47.29 -4.20 -5.20
CA ASN A 82 46.30 -4.97 -5.94
C ASN A 82 45.40 -4.00 -6.70
N ARG A 83 45.47 -4.02 -8.04
CA ARG A 83 44.67 -3.13 -8.91
C ARG A 83 43.65 -3.95 -9.69
N TRP A 84 42.48 -3.36 -9.93
CA TRP A 84 41.43 -4.01 -10.71
C TRP A 84 41.00 -3.12 -11.86
N TRP A 85 40.68 -3.74 -12.99
CA TRP A 85 39.89 -3.11 -14.05
C TRP A 85 38.41 -3.31 -13.75
N ARG A 86 37.69 -2.21 -13.61
CA ARG A 86 36.29 -2.20 -13.19
C ARG A 86 35.36 -1.73 -14.31
N PHE A 87 34.44 -2.60 -14.72
CA PHE A 87 33.28 -2.23 -15.52
C PHE A 87 32.10 -2.01 -14.57
N GLN A 88 31.37 -0.90 -14.69
CA GLN A 88 30.33 -0.57 -13.72
C GLN A 88 29.14 0.17 -14.30
N THR A 89 28.03 0.13 -13.58
CA THR A 89 26.86 1.00 -13.75
C THR A 89 26.42 1.53 -12.39
N ARG A 90 25.99 2.79 -12.33
CA ARG A 90 25.43 3.41 -11.12
C ARG A 90 23.96 3.67 -11.36
N GLN A 91 23.12 3.25 -10.42
CA GLN A 91 21.68 3.26 -10.55
C GLN A 91 21.00 3.61 -9.24
N GLN A 92 19.72 3.93 -9.33
CA GLN A 92 18.90 4.34 -8.20
C GLN A 92 17.62 3.49 -8.17
N THR A 93 17.36 2.83 -7.04
CA THR A 93 16.19 1.93 -6.91
C THR A 93 15.51 2.02 -5.55
N TYR A 94 14.25 1.61 -5.50
CA TYR A 94 13.49 1.53 -4.26
C TYR A 94 13.59 0.15 -3.58
N GLY A 95 14.17 -0.85 -4.26
CA GLY A 95 14.24 -2.22 -3.77
C GLY A 95 15.33 -3.04 -4.49
N PRO A 96 15.52 -4.31 -4.07
CA PRO A 96 16.49 -5.22 -4.68
C PRO A 96 16.22 -5.41 -6.17
N VAL A 97 17.28 -5.57 -6.95
CA VAL A 97 17.19 -5.72 -8.40
C VAL A 97 17.95 -6.95 -8.86
N GLY A 98 17.29 -7.75 -9.70
CA GLY A 98 17.96 -8.82 -10.44
C GLY A 98 18.63 -8.25 -11.68
N ALA A 99 19.94 -8.46 -11.80
CA ALA A 99 20.74 -8.04 -12.93
C ALA A 99 21.27 -9.27 -13.68
N LYS A 100 21.02 -9.33 -14.99
CA LYS A 100 21.67 -10.29 -15.89
C LYS A 100 22.89 -9.64 -16.50
N ILE A 101 24.07 -10.13 -16.15
CA ILE A 101 25.37 -9.58 -16.55
C ILE A 101 25.94 -10.44 -17.67
N ALA A 102 26.35 -9.80 -18.78
CA ALA A 102 27.05 -10.45 -19.88
C ALA A 102 28.42 -9.79 -20.10
N ILE A 103 29.48 -10.58 -19.92
CA ILE A 103 30.87 -10.17 -20.18
C ILE A 103 31.22 -10.68 -21.57
N ILE A 104 31.59 -9.77 -22.47
CA ILE A 104 31.84 -10.07 -23.88
C ILE A 104 33.32 -9.82 -24.16
N GLY A 105 34.04 -10.90 -24.47
CA GLY A 105 35.44 -10.83 -24.85
C GLY A 105 35.64 -10.30 -26.27
N ARG A 106 36.81 -9.74 -26.59
CA ARG A 106 37.14 -9.29 -27.96
C ARG A 106 37.16 -10.43 -28.97
N GLY A 107 37.47 -11.65 -28.53
CA GLY A 107 37.39 -12.87 -29.34
C GLY A 107 35.96 -13.41 -29.57
N GLY A 108 34.92 -12.70 -29.12
CA GLY A 108 33.51 -13.07 -29.32
C GLY A 108 32.91 -13.98 -28.23
N THR A 109 33.72 -14.49 -27.30
CA THR A 109 33.23 -15.28 -26.15
C THR A 109 32.30 -14.46 -25.27
N VAL A 110 31.22 -15.09 -24.79
CA VAL A 110 30.24 -14.44 -23.89
C VAL A 110 30.07 -15.27 -22.62
N LEU A 111 30.40 -14.67 -21.47
CA LEU A 111 30.10 -15.22 -20.15
C LEU A 111 28.86 -14.53 -19.59
N ARG A 112 27.86 -15.30 -19.15
CA ARG A 112 26.63 -14.78 -18.54
C ARG A 112 26.54 -15.16 -17.07
N ARG A 113 26.10 -14.23 -16.24
CA ARG A 113 25.82 -14.44 -14.82
C ARG A 113 24.60 -13.67 -14.40
N ASP A 114 23.77 -14.30 -13.58
CA ASP A 114 22.68 -13.64 -12.88
C ASP A 114 23.21 -13.16 -11.53
N PHE A 115 22.90 -11.93 -11.16
CA PHE A 115 23.33 -11.30 -9.92
C PHE A 115 22.18 -10.56 -9.27
N GLN A 116 21.98 -10.76 -7.98
CA GLN A 116 21.00 -10.03 -7.21
C GLN A 116 21.69 -8.87 -6.49
N VAL A 117 21.30 -7.63 -6.83
CA VAL A 117 21.73 -6.45 -6.08
C VAL A 117 21.09 -6.49 -4.70
N ALA A 118 21.88 -6.90 -3.71
CA ALA A 118 21.49 -6.89 -2.33
C ALA A 118 21.63 -5.47 -1.77
N LEU A 119 20.55 -4.97 -1.19
CA LEU A 119 20.55 -3.69 -0.49
C LEU A 119 20.84 -3.98 0.99
N SER A 120 21.77 -3.25 1.59
CA SER A 120 22.08 -3.40 3.02
C SER A 120 20.80 -3.11 3.85
N PRO A 121 20.60 -3.81 4.98
CA PRO A 121 19.63 -3.43 6.00
C PRO A 121 20.05 -2.07 6.62
N GLY A 122 19.81 -1.01 5.87
CA GLY A 122 20.26 0.35 6.10
C GLY A 122 19.09 1.27 5.84
N GLY A 123 18.13 1.17 6.74
CA GLY A 123 16.85 1.83 6.63
C GLY A 123 15.94 1.18 7.61
N THR A 124 16.02 1.59 8.88
CA THR A 124 14.79 1.63 9.65
C THR A 124 13.83 2.43 8.76
N ARG A 125 12.82 1.76 8.20
CA ARG A 125 11.51 2.40 8.11
C ARG A 125 11.35 2.87 9.53
N ASN A 126 11.56 4.17 9.79
CA ASN A 126 11.15 4.71 11.06
C ASN A 126 9.70 4.22 11.12
N PRO A 127 9.33 3.29 12.01
CA PRO A 127 7.96 2.83 12.09
C PRO A 127 7.03 4.03 12.34
N ASN A 128 7.62 5.17 12.74
CA ASN A 128 7.01 6.48 12.92
C ASN A 128 7.18 7.44 11.72
N LYS A 129 7.81 7.07 10.58
CA LYS A 129 7.75 7.92 9.38
C LYS A 129 6.33 7.80 8.85
N PRO A 130 5.57 8.90 8.77
CA PRO A 130 4.20 8.85 8.28
C PRO A 130 4.23 8.24 6.88
N LEU A 131 3.40 7.22 6.65
CA LEU A 131 3.05 6.84 5.29
C LEU A 131 2.61 8.12 4.55
N ALA A 132 2.96 8.29 3.29
CA ALA A 132 2.47 9.43 2.52
C ALA A 132 1.22 8.99 1.75
N PRO A 133 0.16 9.82 1.69
CA PRO A 133 -0.99 9.54 0.84
C PRO A 133 -0.54 9.26 -0.59
N ILE A 134 -1.21 8.31 -1.23
CA ILE A 134 -0.97 7.97 -2.63
C ILE A 134 -2.19 8.44 -3.42
N PRO A 135 -1.99 9.15 -4.54
CA PRO A 135 -3.11 9.50 -5.41
C PRO A 135 -3.91 8.26 -5.79
N MET A 136 -5.23 8.35 -5.68
CA MET A 136 -6.15 7.34 -6.18
C MET A 136 -7.01 7.94 -7.27
N ALA A 137 -7.49 7.08 -8.17
CA ALA A 137 -8.54 7.45 -9.09
C ALA A 137 -9.79 7.89 -8.29
N ASP A 138 -10.61 8.73 -8.91
CA ASP A 138 -11.92 9.08 -8.37
C ASP A 138 -12.82 7.85 -8.42
N THR A 139 -12.91 7.20 -7.27
CA THR A 139 -13.63 5.95 -7.10
C THR A 139 -15.01 6.21 -6.53
N LYS A 140 -16.01 5.53 -7.10
CA LYS A 140 -17.38 5.50 -6.57
C LYS A 140 -17.42 4.78 -5.22
N PHE A 141 -18.30 5.18 -4.32
CA PHE A 141 -18.43 4.55 -3.01
C PHE A 141 -19.90 4.40 -2.60
N GLY A 142 -20.18 3.45 -1.72
CA GLY A 142 -21.46 3.27 -1.05
C GLY A 142 -21.29 3.31 0.47
N ARG A 143 -22.38 3.53 1.20
CA ARG A 143 -22.40 3.47 2.67
C ARG A 143 -23.61 2.72 3.16
N GLU A 144 -23.43 2.04 4.29
CA GLU A 144 -24.50 1.33 4.97
C GLU A 144 -24.45 1.70 6.46
N LEU A 145 -25.63 1.94 7.02
CA LEU A 145 -25.82 2.31 8.41
C LEU A 145 -26.78 1.34 9.06
N GLU A 146 -26.28 0.55 9.99
CA GLU A 146 -27.09 -0.35 10.79
C GLU A 146 -27.76 0.45 11.93
N LEU A 147 -29.08 0.41 12.01
CA LEU A 147 -29.88 1.27 12.88
C LEU A 147 -31.07 0.50 13.45
N SER A 148 -31.68 1.04 14.51
CA SER A 148 -33.01 0.61 14.94
C SER A 148 -33.97 1.75 15.20
N SER A 149 -35.25 1.43 15.29
CA SER A 149 -36.29 2.37 15.68
C SER A 149 -37.44 1.71 16.43
N ASP A 150 -38.17 2.50 17.22
CA ASP A 150 -39.41 2.05 17.87
C ASP A 150 -40.65 2.26 16.96
N ILE A 151 -40.49 2.88 15.79
CA ILE A 151 -41.57 3.09 14.79
C ILE A 151 -41.34 2.23 13.54
N LEU A 152 -42.36 2.14 12.67
CA LEU A 152 -42.31 1.31 11.45
C LEU A 152 -41.29 1.85 10.44
N HIS A 153 -40.70 0.96 9.63
CA HIS A 153 -39.72 1.32 8.60
C HIS A 153 -40.21 2.39 7.63
N ARG A 154 -41.45 2.29 7.14
CA ARG A 154 -42.09 3.31 6.30
C ARG A 154 -42.13 4.72 6.93
N ASP A 155 -42.33 4.79 8.24
CA ASP A 155 -42.43 6.05 8.98
C ASP A 155 -41.02 6.64 9.19
N VAL A 156 -40.03 5.78 9.41
CA VAL A 156 -38.61 6.16 9.42
C VAL A 156 -38.20 6.73 8.05
N ALA A 157 -38.51 6.04 6.95
CA ALA A 157 -38.21 6.49 5.60
C ALA A 157 -38.79 7.91 5.37
N SER A 158 -40.08 8.09 5.66
CA SER A 158 -40.76 9.38 5.53
C SER A 158 -40.10 10.51 6.35
N LEU A 159 -39.65 10.20 7.57
CA LEU A 159 -38.95 11.18 8.42
C LEU A 159 -37.57 11.56 7.86
N ILE A 160 -36.83 10.59 7.30
CA ILE A 160 -35.53 10.86 6.67
C ILE A 160 -35.74 11.70 5.42
N GLU A 161 -36.66 11.34 4.54
CA GLU A 161 -36.95 12.11 3.31
C GLU A 161 -37.30 13.57 3.63
N ALA A 162 -38.22 13.78 4.58
CA ALA A 162 -38.67 15.11 4.98
C ALA A 162 -37.55 15.99 5.55
N LYS A 163 -36.52 15.40 6.17
CA LYS A 163 -35.48 16.14 6.90
C LYS A 163 -34.11 16.15 6.22
N ALA A 164 -33.81 15.19 5.35
CA ALA A 164 -32.52 15.06 4.68
C ALA A 164 -32.57 15.44 3.19
N SER A 165 -33.77 15.70 2.64
CA SER A 165 -33.94 16.06 1.23
C SER A 165 -33.32 15.02 0.30
N VAL A 166 -33.57 13.74 0.58
CA VAL A 166 -33.21 12.57 -0.22
C VAL A 166 -34.45 11.71 -0.40
N VAL A 167 -34.47 10.84 -1.40
CA VAL A 167 -35.52 9.83 -1.55
C VAL A 167 -35.07 8.56 -0.82
N VAL A 168 -35.97 7.97 -0.03
CA VAL A 168 -35.73 6.76 0.77
C VAL A 168 -36.83 5.74 0.47
N ARG A 169 -36.44 4.58 -0.07
CA ARG A 169 -37.35 3.45 -0.30
C ARG A 169 -37.28 2.46 0.84
N ASP A 170 -38.44 2.08 1.36
CA ASP A 170 -38.55 0.95 2.28
C ASP A 170 -38.55 -0.37 1.49
N MET A 171 -37.43 -1.09 1.55
CA MET A 171 -37.21 -2.39 0.89
C MET A 171 -37.18 -3.53 1.90
N THR A 172 -37.55 -3.29 3.15
CA THR A 172 -37.46 -4.29 4.24
C THR A 172 -38.37 -5.49 4.05
N GLY A 173 -39.42 -5.37 3.22
CA GLY A 173 -40.32 -6.47 2.85
C GLY A 173 -39.91 -7.27 1.61
N ASP A 174 -38.85 -6.86 0.89
CA ASP A 174 -38.44 -7.48 -0.38
C ASP A 174 -36.93 -7.76 -0.40
N ALA A 175 -36.55 -8.86 0.26
CA ALA A 175 -35.16 -9.29 0.41
C ALA A 175 -34.47 -9.58 -0.93
N LEU A 176 -35.22 -9.95 -1.98
CA LEU A 176 -34.68 -10.22 -3.32
C LEU A 176 -34.34 -8.93 -4.05
N ALA A 177 -35.20 -7.91 -3.95
CA ALA A 177 -34.94 -6.61 -4.55
C ALA A 177 -33.85 -5.83 -3.79
N ALA A 178 -33.70 -6.01 -2.48
CA ALA A 178 -32.66 -5.39 -1.66
C ALA A 178 -31.24 -5.86 -2.02
N ALA A 179 -31.06 -7.15 -2.34
CA ALA A 179 -29.76 -7.75 -2.64
C ALA A 179 -29.16 -7.30 -4.00
N ASP A 180 -30.01 -6.86 -4.93
CA ASP A 180 -29.62 -6.40 -6.28
C ASP A 180 -29.72 -4.86 -6.43
N SER A 181 -29.89 -4.16 -5.31
CA SER A 181 -30.31 -2.76 -5.25
C SER A 181 -29.15 -1.78 -5.48
N HIS A 182 -28.51 -1.83 -6.65
CA HIS A 182 -27.79 -0.65 -7.17
C HIS A 182 -28.81 0.40 -7.60
N THR A 183 -29.54 0.96 -6.63
CA THR A 183 -30.56 1.98 -6.90
C THR A 183 -29.94 3.38 -6.89
N ASP A 184 -30.60 4.30 -7.58
CA ASP A 184 -30.22 5.71 -7.59
C ASP A 184 -30.76 6.48 -6.36
N VAL A 185 -31.29 5.77 -5.35
CA VAL A 185 -31.90 6.34 -4.14
C VAL A 185 -31.39 5.65 -2.87
N TRP A 186 -31.72 6.20 -1.70
CA TRP A 186 -31.43 5.53 -0.44
C TRP A 186 -32.47 4.43 -0.18
N CYS A 187 -32.05 3.35 0.48
CA CYS A 187 -32.92 2.21 0.77
C CYS A 187 -32.84 1.81 2.24
N LEU A 188 -33.98 1.44 2.84
CA LEU A 188 -34.03 0.68 4.07
C LEU A 188 -34.09 -0.81 3.71
N VAL A 189 -33.11 -1.58 4.14
CA VAL A 189 -33.06 -3.03 3.93
C VAL A 189 -33.01 -3.78 5.26
N THR A 190 -33.40 -5.05 5.26
CA THR A 190 -33.33 -5.89 6.45
C THR A 190 -31.95 -6.51 6.62
N ASP A 191 -31.40 -6.40 7.83
CA ASP A 191 -30.30 -7.26 8.27
C ASP A 191 -30.72 -8.09 9.49
N SER A 192 -30.63 -9.40 9.32
CA SER A 192 -30.99 -10.42 10.32
C SER A 192 -29.97 -10.54 11.46
N LEU A 193 -28.77 -9.97 11.31
CA LEU A 193 -27.73 -9.99 12.34
C LEU A 193 -27.91 -8.88 13.38
N LEU A 194 -28.75 -7.87 13.09
CA LEU A 194 -29.01 -6.76 13.99
C LEU A 194 -29.88 -7.18 15.17
N GLN A 195 -29.49 -6.71 16.35
CA GLN A 195 -30.20 -7.00 17.58
C GLN A 195 -30.80 -5.73 18.17
N CYS A 196 -31.99 -5.87 18.74
CA CYS A 196 -32.58 -4.82 19.54
C CYS A 196 -31.86 -4.60 20.86
N SER A 197 -31.98 -3.37 21.39
CA SER A 197 -31.51 -3.07 22.74
C SER A 197 -32.36 -3.81 23.77
N THR A 198 -31.77 -4.18 24.91
CA THR A 198 -32.51 -4.74 26.06
C THR A 198 -33.60 -3.79 26.58
N SER A 199 -33.43 -2.48 26.38
CA SER A 199 -34.42 -1.45 26.73
C SER A 199 -35.56 -1.30 25.73
N SER A 200 -35.47 -1.91 24.54
CA SER A 200 -36.52 -1.93 23.52
C SER A 200 -36.45 -3.25 22.75
N PRO A 201 -36.85 -4.38 23.37
CA PRO A 201 -36.60 -5.73 22.84
C PRO A 201 -37.36 -6.08 21.55
N ASN A 202 -38.40 -5.30 21.21
CA ASN A 202 -39.23 -5.48 20.01
C ASN A 202 -39.08 -4.30 19.03
N CYS A 203 -37.89 -3.71 18.97
CA CYS A 203 -37.60 -2.64 18.04
C CYS A 203 -37.58 -3.14 16.59
N ASN A 204 -37.71 -2.23 15.63
CA ASN A 204 -37.44 -2.50 14.23
C ASN A 204 -35.97 -2.25 13.93
N THR A 205 -35.28 -3.21 13.34
CA THR A 205 -33.88 -3.07 12.87
C THR A 205 -33.86 -2.93 11.36
N PHE A 206 -32.88 -2.19 10.84
CA PHE A 206 -32.69 -2.00 9.40
C PHE A 206 -31.29 -1.48 9.10
N GLU A 207 -30.86 -1.66 7.86
CA GLU A 207 -29.75 -0.94 7.29
C GLU A 207 -30.26 0.17 6.39
N LEU A 208 -29.73 1.38 6.57
CA LEU A 208 -29.91 2.47 5.61
C LEU A 208 -28.73 2.46 4.64
N VAL A 209 -29.01 2.09 3.39
CA VAL A 209 -28.03 1.90 2.31
C VAL A 209 -28.10 3.09 1.35
N SER A 210 -26.94 3.66 1.01
CA SER A 210 -26.85 4.76 0.06
C SER A 210 -26.93 4.27 -1.40
N PRO A 211 -27.31 5.14 -2.35
CA PRO A 211 -27.00 4.89 -3.76
C PRO A 211 -25.48 4.84 -3.98
N ILE A 212 -25.05 4.50 -5.20
CA ILE A 212 -23.64 4.60 -5.56
C ILE A 212 -23.25 6.09 -5.69
N LEU A 213 -22.46 6.57 -4.74
CA LEU A 213 -22.06 7.97 -4.63
C LEU A 213 -20.72 8.25 -5.33
N GLN A 214 -20.55 9.50 -5.74
CA GLN A 214 -19.28 10.03 -6.27
C GLN A 214 -18.64 11.01 -5.28
N VAL A 215 -17.32 11.16 -5.36
CA VAL A 215 -16.55 12.06 -4.48
C VAL A 215 -17.05 13.51 -4.60
N GLY A 216 -16.92 14.29 -3.52
CA GLY A 216 -17.41 15.68 -3.46
C GLY A 216 -18.90 15.74 -3.12
N ALA A 217 -19.76 15.76 -4.14
CA ALA A 217 -21.22 15.88 -3.95
C ALA A 217 -21.79 14.76 -3.06
N GLY A 218 -21.32 13.52 -3.25
CA GLY A 218 -21.74 12.39 -2.43
C GLY A 218 -21.31 12.49 -0.96
N LEU A 219 -20.17 13.14 -0.66
CA LEU A 219 -19.77 13.38 0.73
C LEU A 219 -20.68 14.40 1.42
N GLY A 220 -21.10 15.44 0.70
CA GLY A 220 -22.05 16.43 1.20
C GLY A 220 -23.44 15.85 1.45
N GLU A 221 -23.89 14.93 0.59
CA GLU A 221 -25.13 14.18 0.81
C GLU A 221 -25.06 13.32 2.06
N VAL A 222 -23.98 12.56 2.24
CA VAL A 222 -23.83 11.74 3.44
C VAL A 222 -23.77 12.58 4.70
N ASP A 223 -23.00 13.67 4.74
CA ASP A 223 -22.94 14.55 5.92
C ASP A 223 -24.33 15.05 6.31
N ARG A 224 -25.14 15.46 5.32
CA ARG A 224 -26.52 15.89 5.54
C ARG A 224 -27.40 14.77 6.10
N VAL A 225 -27.37 13.59 5.49
CA VAL A 225 -28.14 12.42 5.97
C VAL A 225 -27.73 12.06 7.41
N MET A 226 -26.43 11.96 7.69
CA MET A 226 -25.91 11.64 9.02
C MET A 226 -26.34 12.64 10.10
N ARG A 227 -26.25 13.95 9.81
CA ARG A 227 -26.72 15.00 10.73
C ARG A 227 -28.23 14.93 10.96
N THR A 228 -28.99 14.56 9.94
CA THR A 228 -30.44 14.40 10.04
C THR A 228 -30.79 13.19 10.91
N LEU A 229 -30.14 12.04 10.69
CA LEU A 229 -30.36 10.83 11.50
C LEU A 229 -30.13 11.10 12.98
N GLY A 230 -29.05 11.81 13.33
CA GLY A 230 -28.76 12.20 14.72
C GLY A 230 -29.80 13.11 15.39
N LYS A 231 -30.74 13.68 14.62
CA LYS A 231 -31.84 14.52 15.11
C LYS A 231 -33.21 13.82 15.09
N ILE A 232 -33.28 12.58 14.59
CA ILE A 232 -34.51 11.81 14.54
C ILE A 232 -34.59 10.97 15.82
N THR A 233 -35.35 11.44 16.81
CA THR A 233 -35.48 10.80 18.14
C THR A 233 -35.85 9.31 18.11
N PRO A 234 -36.72 8.84 17.19
CA PRO A 234 -37.02 7.42 17.10
C PRO A 234 -35.85 6.54 16.65
N ILE A 235 -34.80 7.07 16.02
CA ILE A 235 -33.67 6.29 15.51
C ILE A 235 -32.65 6.10 16.64
N LYS A 236 -32.20 4.85 16.82
CA LYS A 236 -31.29 4.43 17.88
C LYS A 236 -30.14 3.60 17.30
N ILE A 237 -29.04 3.57 18.04
CA ILE A 237 -27.86 2.74 17.77
C ILE A 237 -27.52 1.89 18.98
N ASN A 238 -26.94 0.70 18.77
CA ASN A 238 -26.43 -0.14 19.84
C ASN A 238 -25.16 -0.90 19.41
N LYS A 239 -24.61 -1.75 20.29
CA LYS A 239 -23.32 -2.43 20.07
C LYS A 239 -23.31 -3.44 18.93
N SER A 240 -24.48 -3.95 18.52
CA SER A 240 -24.59 -4.82 17.33
C SER A 240 -24.35 -4.04 16.04
N MET A 241 -24.69 -2.75 16.03
CA MET A 241 -24.72 -1.92 14.83
C MET A 241 -23.34 -1.39 14.41
N GLY A 242 -23.19 -1.20 13.10
CA GLY A 242 -21.99 -0.76 12.41
C GLY A 242 -22.26 0.32 11.37
N PHE A 243 -21.15 0.91 10.91
CA PHE A 243 -21.11 1.87 9.82
C PHE A 243 -20.14 1.35 8.77
N HIS A 244 -20.64 1.08 7.57
CA HIS A 244 -19.89 0.41 6.52
C HIS A 244 -19.63 1.38 5.36
N VAL A 245 -18.43 1.31 4.79
CA VAL A 245 -18.04 2.07 3.60
C VAL A 245 -17.56 1.10 2.55
N HIS A 246 -18.25 1.09 1.43
CA HIS A 246 -17.93 0.27 0.27
C HIS A 246 -17.22 1.12 -0.76
N VAL A 247 -16.02 0.71 -1.16
CA VAL A 247 -15.23 1.40 -2.20
C VAL A 247 -15.29 0.55 -3.46
N ASN A 248 -15.74 1.10 -4.57
CA ASN A 248 -15.85 0.35 -5.81
C ASN A 248 -14.46 0.09 -6.41
N VAL A 249 -14.03 -1.18 -6.41
CA VAL A 249 -12.73 -1.57 -6.95
C VAL A 249 -12.81 -2.32 -8.28
N GLN A 250 -14.00 -2.46 -8.87
CA GLN A 250 -14.24 -3.34 -10.02
C GLN A 250 -13.40 -2.98 -11.25
N SER A 251 -13.18 -1.68 -11.50
CA SER A 251 -12.44 -1.18 -12.66
C SER A 251 -10.98 -0.87 -12.38
N LEU A 252 -10.47 -1.15 -11.16
CA LEU A 252 -9.10 -0.82 -10.79
C LEU A 252 -8.12 -1.88 -11.32
N SER A 253 -7.02 -1.41 -11.91
CA SER A 253 -5.87 -2.25 -12.22
C SER A 253 -5.20 -2.78 -10.94
N LEU A 254 -4.34 -3.78 -11.08
CA LEU A 254 -3.59 -4.32 -9.95
C LEU A 254 -2.74 -3.26 -9.23
N ASP A 255 -2.16 -2.31 -9.96
CA ASP A 255 -1.34 -1.26 -9.35
C ASP A 255 -2.19 -0.21 -8.62
N GLU A 256 -3.38 0.09 -9.13
CA GLU A 256 -4.35 0.95 -8.43
C GLU A 256 -4.90 0.26 -7.18
N LEU A 257 -5.17 -1.04 -7.23
CA LEU A 257 -5.59 -1.81 -6.07
C LEU A 257 -4.51 -1.82 -4.97
N LYS A 258 -3.23 -1.94 -5.35
CA LYS A 258 -2.11 -1.77 -4.39
C LYS A 258 -2.15 -0.39 -3.72
N ASN A 259 -2.48 0.66 -4.46
CA ASN A 259 -2.60 2.01 -3.89
C ASN A 259 -3.74 2.10 -2.87
N VAL A 260 -4.88 1.45 -3.12
CA VAL A 260 -5.99 1.33 -2.15
C VAL A 260 -5.50 0.67 -0.86
N CYS A 261 -4.84 -0.49 -0.95
CA CYS A 261 -4.30 -1.18 0.22
C CYS A 261 -3.28 -0.33 0.99
N GLN A 262 -2.38 0.38 0.28
CA GLN A 262 -1.39 1.24 0.91
C GLN A 262 -2.03 2.44 1.61
N ASN A 263 -3.06 3.05 1.03
CA ASN A 263 -3.83 4.12 1.65
C ASN A 263 -4.64 3.61 2.86
N PHE A 264 -5.20 2.39 2.81
CA PHE A 264 -5.83 1.78 3.97
C PHE A 264 -4.87 1.71 5.16
N VAL A 265 -3.66 1.18 4.94
CA VAL A 265 -2.63 1.09 6.00
C VAL A 265 -2.15 2.49 6.45
N LYS A 266 -2.12 3.47 5.54
CA LYS A 266 -1.81 4.87 5.87
C LYS A 266 -2.82 5.46 6.84
N TYR A 267 -4.11 5.32 6.53
CA TYR A 267 -5.20 5.95 7.27
C TYR A 267 -5.70 5.07 8.42
N GLU A 268 -5.11 3.89 8.65
CA GLU A 268 -5.48 2.96 9.71
C GLU A 268 -5.62 3.62 11.08
N GLU A 269 -4.69 4.48 11.48
CA GLU A 269 -4.76 5.18 12.77
C GLU A 269 -5.94 6.17 12.84
N ALA A 270 -6.29 6.81 11.73
CA ALA A 270 -7.45 7.69 11.67
C ALA A 270 -8.75 6.86 11.70
N MET A 271 -8.80 5.73 11.00
CA MET A 271 -9.93 4.81 11.03
C MET A 271 -10.13 4.18 12.41
N ASP A 272 -9.04 3.84 13.11
CA ASP A 272 -9.07 3.31 14.47
C ASP A 272 -9.63 4.35 15.47
N LYS A 273 -9.43 5.64 15.23
CA LYS A 273 -10.02 6.73 16.05
C LYS A 273 -11.53 6.87 15.83
N LEU A 274 -12.06 6.42 14.69
CA LEU A 274 -13.49 6.39 14.42
C LEU A 274 -14.16 5.14 15.03
N MET A 275 -13.38 4.12 15.38
CA MET A 275 -13.91 2.87 15.90
C MET A 275 -14.24 3.01 17.40
N PRO A 276 -15.44 2.61 17.86
CA PRO A 276 -15.78 2.64 19.27
C PRO A 276 -14.94 1.62 20.04
N GLU A 277 -14.59 1.95 21.29
CA GLU A 277 -13.70 1.13 22.13
C GLU A 277 -14.17 -0.33 22.24
N SER A 278 -15.49 -0.55 22.31
CA SER A 278 -16.11 -1.88 22.35
C SER A 278 -15.81 -2.78 21.14
N ARG A 279 -15.28 -2.22 20.05
CA ARG A 279 -14.94 -2.91 18.79
C ARG A 279 -13.42 -2.92 18.53
N CYS A 280 -12.65 -2.03 19.16
CA CYS A 280 -11.20 -1.86 18.93
C CYS A 280 -10.34 -3.08 19.29
N GLU A 281 -10.76 -3.88 20.28
CA GLU A 281 -9.99 -5.07 20.72
C GLU A 281 -10.32 -6.35 19.93
N ARG A 282 -11.21 -6.27 18.92
CA ARG A 282 -11.57 -7.44 18.12
C ARG A 282 -10.49 -7.81 17.12
N LYS A 283 -10.44 -9.10 16.75
CA LYS A 283 -9.50 -9.65 15.76
C LYS A 283 -9.51 -8.92 14.40
N PHE A 284 -10.62 -8.28 14.05
CA PHE A 284 -10.81 -7.53 12.81
C PHE A 284 -10.22 -6.11 12.85
N CYS A 285 -9.88 -5.61 14.04
CA CYS A 285 -9.22 -4.31 14.24
C CYS A 285 -7.70 -4.47 14.45
N LYS A 286 -7.09 -5.59 14.04
CA LYS A 286 -5.62 -5.74 14.09
C LYS A 286 -4.94 -4.88 13.02
N SER A 287 -3.68 -4.50 13.26
CA SER A 287 -2.96 -3.65 12.32
C SER A 287 -2.55 -4.42 11.07
N ASN A 288 -2.79 -3.84 9.90
CA ASN A 288 -2.33 -4.35 8.61
C ASN A 288 -0.89 -3.91 8.26
N ARG A 289 -0.19 -3.21 9.17
CA ARG A 289 1.18 -2.73 8.93
C ARG A 289 2.22 -3.86 8.80
N SER A 290 1.95 -5.01 9.41
CA SER A 290 2.79 -6.21 9.27
C SER A 290 2.84 -6.73 7.83
N ALA A 291 1.75 -6.58 7.07
CA ALA A 291 1.70 -6.92 5.64
C ALA A 291 2.65 -6.08 4.78
N LEU A 292 3.14 -4.94 5.30
CA LEU A 292 4.14 -4.09 4.66
C LEU A 292 5.57 -4.28 5.24
N GLY A 293 5.83 -5.40 5.91
CA GLY A 293 7.14 -5.72 6.49
C GLY A 293 7.54 -4.82 7.68
N GLY A 294 6.58 -4.14 8.31
CA GLY A 294 6.80 -3.45 9.59
C GLY A 294 6.79 -4.44 10.76
N PRO A 295 7.46 -4.14 11.89
CA PRO A 295 7.33 -4.96 13.10
C PRO A 295 5.86 -5.06 13.53
N GLU A 296 5.44 -6.22 14.03
CA GLU A 296 4.15 -6.36 14.71
C GLU A 296 4.16 -5.49 15.98
N THR A 297 3.65 -4.27 15.88
CA THR A 297 3.35 -3.47 17.07
C THR A 297 1.92 -3.80 17.49
N PRO A 298 1.68 -4.31 18.71
CA PRO A 298 0.35 -4.34 19.29
C PRO A 298 -0.23 -2.91 19.21
N LYS A 299 -1.47 -2.77 18.73
CA LYS A 299 -2.14 -1.46 18.76
C LYS A 299 -2.16 -0.98 20.21
N GLN A 300 -1.64 0.22 20.47
CA GLN A 300 -1.78 0.83 21.80
C GLN A 300 -3.28 0.96 22.07
N SER A 301 -3.76 0.38 23.18
CA SER A 301 -5.15 0.50 23.57
C SER A 301 -5.52 1.98 23.73
N ASN A 302 -6.69 2.38 23.20
CA ASN A 302 -7.20 3.74 23.26
C ASN A 302 -7.40 4.27 24.70
N SER A 303 -7.22 3.41 25.72
CA SER A 303 -7.35 3.70 27.16
C SER A 303 -6.55 4.90 27.71
N ARG A 304 -5.56 5.42 26.98
CA ARG A 304 -4.72 6.55 27.46
C ARG A 304 -5.22 7.94 27.09
N TYR A 305 -6.08 8.10 26.09
CA TYR A 305 -6.50 9.44 25.65
C TYR A 305 -7.74 9.96 26.39
N ASP A 306 -8.56 9.09 26.97
CA ASP A 306 -9.80 9.50 27.65
C ASP A 306 -9.56 10.15 29.03
N ARG A 307 -8.37 9.97 29.61
CA ARG A 307 -8.00 10.59 30.90
C ARG A 307 -7.67 12.08 30.80
N LYS A 308 -7.57 12.65 29.58
CA LYS A 308 -7.24 14.06 29.38
C LYS A 308 -8.43 14.95 29.01
N LEU A 309 -9.59 14.38 28.69
CA LEU A 309 -10.81 15.13 28.35
C LEU A 309 -11.79 15.25 29.52
N HIS A 310 -11.47 14.69 30.70
CA HIS A 310 -12.30 14.76 31.90
C HIS A 310 -11.76 15.72 32.99
N LEU A 311 -10.75 16.54 32.66
CA LEU A 311 -10.16 17.51 33.60
C LEU A 311 -10.31 18.97 33.16
N GLU A 312 -10.96 19.23 32.02
CA GLU A 312 -11.41 20.58 31.65
C GLU A 312 -12.84 20.49 31.12
N GLY A 313 -13.79 20.66 32.05
CA GLY A 313 -15.23 20.64 31.85
C GLY A 313 -15.94 20.77 33.18
#